data_AF-A0A1G6IKL4-F1
#
_entry.id   AF-A0A1G6IKL4-F1
#
_cell.length_a   1.000
_cell.length_b   1.000
_cell.length_c   1.000
_cell.angle_alpha   90.00
_cell.angle_beta   90.00
_cell.angle_gamma   90.00
#
_symmetry.space_group_name_H-M   'P 1'
#
loop_
_entity.id
_entity.type
_entity.pdbx_description
1 polymer ?
#
loop_
_entity_poly.entity_id
_entity_poly.type
_entity_poly.pdbx_seq_one_letter_code
_entity_poly.pdbx_strand_id
1 'polypeptide(L)'
;MKNIFVLTIFLSITVFTSSVFADDSIIKLKKRCVKDYPLVKDETDQDLLGLYVKICETSDSNIQNHLLVQAAQKYQQLGKNLKALQLVSTLYSQNVFSTSLTDVEFMAGSQIANTALNKMRNEEVRYLTSDYTYPIAKQLVDSINIAKPISIMSDNSTHEEVEKSTKSKIKSTVKPKPKPKFVAPEAVHKTAPAKTNVESGDSSNPFATLRK
;
A
#
# COMPACT_ATOMS: atom_id res chain seq x y z
N MET A 1 29.21 74.90 -24.02
CA MET A 1 27.80 74.53 -24.21
C MET A 1 27.74 73.06 -24.62
N LYS A 2 26.96 72.23 -23.89
CA LYS A 2 26.07 71.13 -24.39
C LYS A 2 26.68 70.10 -25.37
N ASN A 3 26.54 68.78 -25.29
CA ASN A 3 25.92 67.80 -24.40
C ASN A 3 26.17 66.41 -25.07
N ILE A 4 26.39 65.36 -24.24
CA ILE A 4 25.71 64.03 -24.27
C ILE A 4 26.04 62.97 -25.36
N PHE A 5 26.57 61.82 -24.86
CA PHE A 5 26.26 60.38 -25.11
C PHE A 5 26.26 59.81 -26.55
N VAL A 6 26.48 58.52 -26.87
CA VAL A 6 26.47 57.17 -26.25
C VAL A 6 27.39 56.30 -27.14
N LEU A 7 28.09 55.25 -26.67
CA LEU A 7 27.93 53.88 -27.22
C LEU A 7 28.75 52.80 -26.46
N THR A 8 28.00 51.95 -25.75
CA THR A 8 28.14 50.49 -25.60
C THR A 8 29.46 49.87 -25.12
N ILE A 9 29.48 49.55 -23.83
CA ILE A 9 30.31 48.51 -23.22
C ILE A 9 29.65 47.15 -23.49
N PHE A 10 30.32 46.26 -24.24
CA PHE A 10 29.93 44.86 -24.34
C PHE A 10 30.33 44.13 -23.06
N LEU A 11 29.35 43.88 -22.18
CA LEU A 11 29.48 43.00 -21.03
C LEU A 11 29.37 41.55 -21.53
N SER A 12 30.49 40.89 -21.79
CA SER A 12 30.54 39.44 -22.04
C SER A 12 30.25 38.70 -20.73
N ILE A 13 28.98 38.36 -20.50
CA ILE A 13 28.56 37.41 -19.46
C ILE A 13 28.95 36.01 -19.98
N THR A 14 30.14 35.55 -19.65
CA THR A 14 30.47 34.13 -19.67
C THR A 14 29.69 33.46 -18.54
N VAL A 15 28.53 32.89 -18.88
CA VAL A 15 27.85 31.93 -18.02
C VAL A 15 28.71 30.67 -18.01
N PHE A 16 29.55 30.53 -16.99
CA PHE A 16 30.08 29.22 -16.61
C PHE A 16 28.91 28.41 -16.07
N THR A 17 28.20 27.71 -16.97
CA THR A 17 27.44 26.55 -16.56
C THR A 17 28.45 25.46 -16.26
N SER A 18 28.80 25.30 -14.98
CA SER A 18 29.38 24.06 -14.50
C SER A 18 28.29 23.00 -14.51
N SER A 19 27.95 22.47 -15.68
CA SER A 19 27.37 21.14 -15.77
C SER A 19 28.45 20.17 -15.28
N VAL A 20 28.37 19.82 -14.00
CA VAL A 20 29.03 18.62 -13.47
C VAL A 20 28.36 17.44 -14.17
N PHE A 21 28.94 17.02 -15.29
CA PHE A 21 28.70 15.71 -15.84
C PHE A 21 29.22 14.72 -14.80
N ALA A 22 28.31 14.03 -14.13
CA ALA A 22 28.64 12.90 -13.29
C ALA A 22 29.35 11.87 -14.18
N ASP A 23 30.52 11.44 -13.74
CA ASP A 23 31.34 10.39 -14.33
C ASP A 23 30.45 9.20 -14.72
N ASP A 24 30.50 8.78 -16.00
CA ASP A 24 29.82 7.62 -16.60
C ASP A 24 30.38 6.29 -16.04
N SER A 25 30.64 6.26 -14.74
CA SER A 25 31.18 5.13 -14.01
C SER A 25 30.01 4.22 -13.64
N ILE A 26 29.92 3.08 -14.34
CA ILE A 26 29.03 1.98 -13.96
C ILE A 26 29.32 1.62 -12.51
N ILE A 27 28.33 1.82 -11.63
CA ILE A 27 28.46 1.54 -10.19
C ILE A 27 28.72 0.05 -10.00
N LYS A 28 29.81 -0.29 -9.33
CA LYS A 28 30.15 -1.68 -8.94
C LYS A 28 30.19 -1.79 -7.43
N LEU A 29 29.29 -2.60 -6.87
CA LEU A 29 29.23 -2.84 -5.43
C LEU A 29 30.43 -3.66 -4.95
N LYS A 30 30.92 -3.34 -3.74
CA LYS A 30 31.95 -4.14 -3.06
C LYS A 30 31.43 -5.56 -2.81
N LYS A 31 32.28 -6.58 -2.94
CA LYS A 31 31.91 -8.00 -2.74
C LYS A 31 31.20 -8.26 -1.40
N ARG A 32 31.65 -7.59 -0.33
CA ARG A 32 31.03 -7.69 1.00
C ARG A 32 29.59 -7.18 1.01
N CYS A 33 29.31 -6.05 0.36
CA CYS A 33 27.96 -5.49 0.25
C CYS A 33 27.00 -6.48 -0.45
N VAL A 34 27.44 -7.11 -1.55
CA VAL A 34 26.64 -8.13 -2.25
C VAL A 34 26.42 -9.38 -1.40
N LYS A 35 27.38 -9.73 -0.54
CA LYS A 35 27.23 -10.84 0.42
C LYS A 35 26.17 -10.54 1.48
N ASP A 36 26.18 -9.32 2.02
CA ASP A 36 25.25 -8.90 3.07
C ASP A 36 23.84 -8.64 2.48
N TYR A 37 23.76 -8.23 1.21
CA TYR A 37 22.51 -7.98 0.49
C TYR A 37 22.40 -8.81 -0.80
N PRO A 38 22.11 -10.12 -0.70
CA PRO A 38 22.10 -11.01 -1.87
C PRO A 38 21.04 -10.66 -2.93
N LEU A 39 19.99 -9.92 -2.56
CA LEU A 39 18.94 -9.46 -3.48
C LEU A 39 19.48 -8.57 -4.62
N VAL A 40 20.55 -7.81 -4.36
CA VAL A 40 21.18 -6.91 -5.34
C VAL A 40 22.12 -7.62 -6.29
N LYS A 41 22.34 -8.93 -6.11
CA LYS A 41 23.17 -9.70 -7.01
C LYS A 41 22.59 -9.65 -8.43
N ASP A 42 23.47 -9.44 -9.40
CA ASP A 42 23.18 -9.37 -10.83
C ASP A 42 22.25 -8.19 -11.22
N GLU A 43 22.09 -7.20 -10.33
CA GLU A 43 21.41 -5.94 -10.62
C GLU A 43 22.29 -4.99 -11.43
N THR A 44 21.67 -4.26 -12.36
CA THR A 44 22.37 -3.34 -13.29
C THR A 44 21.83 -1.92 -13.25
N ASP A 45 20.67 -1.69 -12.61
CA ASP A 45 20.05 -0.37 -12.51
C ASP A 45 20.91 0.54 -11.61
N GLN A 46 21.35 1.67 -12.17
CA GLN A 46 22.33 2.53 -11.50
C GLN A 46 21.76 3.22 -10.25
N ASP A 47 20.48 3.60 -10.26
CA ASP A 47 19.84 4.22 -9.09
C ASP A 47 19.73 3.21 -7.94
N LEU A 48 19.33 1.97 -8.25
CA LEU A 48 19.27 0.89 -7.27
C LEU A 48 20.65 0.56 -6.71
N LEU A 49 21.66 0.43 -7.57
CA LEU A 49 23.04 0.19 -7.14
C LEU A 49 23.57 1.36 -6.29
N GLY A 50 23.22 2.59 -6.64
CA GLY A 50 23.55 3.78 -5.86
C GLY A 50 22.91 3.80 -4.46
N LEU A 51 21.68 3.29 -4.31
CA LEU A 51 21.08 3.06 -2.99
C LEU A 51 21.89 2.06 -2.18
N TYR A 52 22.27 0.93 -2.79
CA TYR A 52 23.05 -0.12 -2.11
C TYR A 52 24.47 0.31 -1.73
N VAL A 53 25.10 1.21 -2.48
CA VAL A 53 26.36 1.85 -2.06
C VAL A 53 26.15 2.57 -0.72
N LYS A 54 25.11 3.41 -0.63
CA LYS A 54 24.80 4.16 0.60
C LYS A 54 24.42 3.25 1.77
N ILE A 55 23.63 2.20 1.51
CA ILE A 55 23.23 1.19 2.52
C ILE A 55 24.45 0.51 3.14
N CYS A 56 25.47 0.22 2.32
CA CYS A 56 26.67 -0.50 2.75
C CYS A 56 27.75 0.41 3.35
N GLU A 57 27.63 1.72 3.19
CA GLU A 57 28.54 2.71 3.77
C GLU A 57 28.02 3.30 5.09
N THR A 58 26.71 3.37 5.27
CA THR A 58 26.12 3.86 6.52
C THR A 58 26.30 2.87 7.67
N SER A 59 26.66 3.38 8.85
CA SER A 59 26.64 2.62 10.11
C SER A 59 25.38 2.87 10.94
N ASP A 60 24.54 3.83 10.54
CA ASP A 60 23.28 4.16 11.23
C ASP A 60 22.16 3.25 10.70
N SER A 61 21.58 2.45 11.60
CA SER A 61 20.52 1.50 11.28
C SER A 61 19.22 2.17 10.83
N ASN A 62 18.89 3.36 11.32
CA ASN A 62 17.68 4.08 10.90
C ASN A 62 17.83 4.60 9.47
N ILE A 63 18.98 5.17 9.15
CA ILE A 63 19.29 5.60 7.77
C ILE A 63 19.33 4.39 6.85
N GLN A 64 19.94 3.30 7.29
CA GLN A 64 19.99 2.04 6.54
C GLN A 64 18.59 1.51 6.23
N ASN A 65 17.70 1.48 7.22
CA ASN A 65 16.31 1.04 7.05
C ASN A 65 15.55 1.94 6.08
N HIS A 66 15.71 3.26 6.18
CA HIS A 66 15.09 4.19 5.24
C HIS A 66 15.57 3.96 3.79
N LEU A 67 16.87 3.75 3.58
CA LEU A 67 17.43 3.44 2.27
C LEU A 67 16.94 2.07 1.74
N LEU A 68 16.77 1.08 2.61
CA LEU A 68 16.19 -0.22 2.24
C LEU A 68 14.72 -0.10 1.84
N VAL A 69 13.94 0.75 2.49
CA VAL A 69 12.56 1.08 2.06
C VAL A 69 12.58 1.69 0.66
N GLN A 70 13.49 2.63 0.38
CA GLN A 70 13.65 3.21 -0.95
C GLN A 70 14.08 2.17 -1.99
N ALA A 71 14.93 1.22 -1.63
CA ALA A 71 15.31 0.11 -2.51
C ALA A 71 14.10 -0.79 -2.83
N ALA A 72 13.21 -1.06 -1.86
CA ALA A 72 11.98 -1.81 -2.10
C ALA A 72 11.05 -1.09 -3.10
N GLN A 73 10.90 0.24 -2.94
CA GLN A 73 10.18 1.07 -3.91
C GLN A 73 10.81 1.01 -5.30
N LYS A 74 12.14 1.10 -5.39
CA LYS A 74 12.85 1.05 -6.67
C LYS A 74 12.68 -0.32 -7.35
N TYR A 75 12.78 -1.44 -6.62
CA TYR A 75 12.48 -2.76 -7.18
C TYR A 75 11.06 -2.85 -7.75
N GLN A 76 10.06 -2.29 -7.05
CA GLN A 76 8.68 -2.26 -7.52
C GLN A 76 8.55 -1.42 -8.80
N GLN A 77 9.16 -0.23 -8.86
CA GLN A 77 9.16 0.63 -10.06
C GLN A 77 9.83 -0.03 -11.26
N LEU A 78 10.86 -0.85 -11.04
CA LEU A 78 11.53 -1.64 -12.08
C LEU A 78 10.74 -2.90 -12.50
N GLY A 79 9.54 -3.12 -11.95
CA GLY A 79 8.74 -4.32 -12.21
C GLY A 79 9.31 -5.59 -11.57
N LYS A 80 10.34 -5.49 -10.73
CA LYS A 80 10.98 -6.61 -10.01
C LYS A 80 10.18 -6.95 -8.74
N ASN A 81 8.88 -7.20 -8.93
CA ASN A 81 7.88 -7.33 -7.87
C ASN A 81 8.23 -8.40 -6.84
N LEU A 82 8.80 -9.55 -7.25
CA LEU A 82 9.22 -10.60 -6.32
C LEU A 82 10.38 -10.15 -5.41
N LYS A 83 11.36 -9.44 -5.96
CA LYS A 83 12.47 -8.89 -5.16
C LYS A 83 11.97 -7.80 -4.21
N ALA A 84 11.03 -6.97 -4.66
CA ALA A 84 10.38 -5.97 -3.81
C ALA A 84 9.69 -6.64 -2.60
N LEU A 85 8.85 -7.65 -2.84
CA LEU A 85 8.15 -8.38 -1.77
C LEU A 85 9.11 -9.11 -0.82
N GLN A 86 10.18 -9.71 -1.33
CA GLN A 86 11.19 -10.35 -0.48
C GLN A 86 11.89 -9.33 0.45
N LEU A 87 12.18 -8.13 -0.07
CA LEU A 87 12.76 -7.06 0.75
C LEU A 87 11.76 -6.52 1.77
N VAL A 88 10.49 -6.31 1.39
CA VAL A 88 9.41 -5.92 2.31
C VAL A 88 9.28 -6.93 3.45
N SER A 89 9.21 -8.23 3.14
CA SER A 89 9.13 -9.30 4.14
C SER A 89 10.33 -9.29 5.10
N THR A 90 11.54 -9.04 4.57
CA THR A 90 12.74 -8.90 5.38
C THR A 90 12.62 -7.72 6.35
N LEU A 91 12.18 -6.56 5.88
CA LEU A 91 12.00 -5.35 6.71
C LEU A 91 10.93 -5.56 7.79
N TYR A 92 9.79 -6.18 7.47
CA TYR A 92 8.78 -6.53 8.46
C TYR A 92 9.30 -7.50 9.52
N SER A 93 10.11 -8.49 9.14
CA SER A 93 10.74 -9.41 10.10
C SER A 93 11.71 -8.70 11.06
N GLN A 94 12.20 -7.52 10.66
CA GLN A 94 13.07 -6.65 11.46
C GLN A 94 12.30 -5.56 12.21
N ASN A 95 10.96 -5.63 12.25
CA ASN A 95 10.07 -4.63 12.84
C ASN A 95 10.18 -3.23 12.18
N VAL A 96 10.56 -3.17 10.91
CA VAL A 96 10.58 -1.92 10.13
C VAL A 96 9.27 -1.81 9.37
N PHE A 97 8.40 -0.87 9.78
CA PHE A 97 7.10 -0.63 9.17
C PHE A 97 7.01 0.79 8.61
N SER A 98 6.40 0.94 7.44
CA SER A 98 6.07 2.23 6.86
C SER A 98 4.89 2.09 5.88
N THR A 99 4.17 3.19 5.64
CA THR A 99 3.10 3.22 4.62
C THR A 99 3.67 2.89 3.25
N SER A 100 4.86 3.37 2.93
CA SER A 100 5.56 3.06 1.68
C SER A 100 5.80 1.56 1.48
N LEU A 101 6.05 0.79 2.54
CA LEU A 101 6.19 -0.67 2.43
C LEU A 101 4.85 -1.33 2.12
N THR A 102 3.76 -0.88 2.74
CA THR A 102 2.42 -1.39 2.44
C THR A 102 1.98 -1.02 1.02
N ASP A 103 2.32 0.19 0.55
CA ASP A 103 2.09 0.61 -0.84
C ASP A 103 2.86 -0.30 -1.81
N VAL A 104 4.16 -0.55 -1.54
CA VAL A 104 4.99 -1.45 -2.35
C VAL A 104 4.45 -2.87 -2.35
N GLU A 105 4.04 -3.39 -1.20
CA GLU A 105 3.45 -4.73 -1.07
C GLU A 105 2.18 -4.84 -1.91
N PHE A 106 1.26 -3.89 -1.78
CA PHE A 106 0.02 -3.85 -2.54
C PHE A 106 0.28 -3.74 -4.06
N MET A 107 1.15 -2.82 -4.47
CA MET A 107 1.47 -2.61 -5.89
C MET A 107 2.16 -3.83 -6.50
N ALA A 108 3.16 -4.40 -5.82
CA ALA A 108 3.89 -5.58 -6.29
C ALA A 108 2.99 -6.81 -6.35
N GLY A 109 2.19 -7.05 -5.31
CA GLY A 109 1.20 -8.13 -5.26
C GLY A 109 0.15 -8.01 -6.37
N SER A 110 -0.37 -6.80 -6.60
CA SER A 110 -1.34 -6.53 -7.68
C SER A 110 -0.75 -6.82 -9.07
N GLN A 111 0.50 -6.42 -9.31
CA GLN A 111 1.17 -6.69 -10.59
C GLN A 111 1.44 -8.19 -10.82
N ILE A 112 1.80 -8.93 -9.76
CA ILE A 112 1.95 -10.39 -9.83
C ILE A 112 0.61 -11.06 -10.15
N ALA A 113 -0.46 -10.66 -9.44
CA ALA A 113 -1.81 -11.20 -9.67
C ALA A 113 -2.30 -10.89 -11.10
N ASN A 114 -2.09 -9.66 -11.58
CA ASN A 114 -2.42 -9.26 -12.94
C ASN A 114 -1.64 -10.06 -14.00
N THR A 115 -0.34 -10.29 -13.76
CA THR A 115 0.49 -11.13 -14.65
C THR A 115 -0.03 -12.56 -14.70
N ALA A 116 -0.36 -13.15 -13.54
CA ALA A 116 -0.93 -14.50 -13.48
C ALA A 116 -2.28 -14.57 -14.21
N LEU A 117 -3.16 -13.59 -13.99
CA LEU A 117 -4.45 -13.52 -14.68
C LEU A 117 -4.28 -13.40 -16.20
N ASN A 118 -3.34 -12.59 -16.67
CA ASN A 118 -3.03 -12.47 -18.08
C ASN A 118 -2.53 -13.78 -18.68
N LYS A 119 -1.66 -14.53 -17.97
CA LYS A 119 -1.25 -15.87 -18.40
C LYS A 119 -2.42 -16.84 -18.47
N MET A 120 -3.25 -16.86 -17.43
CA MET A 120 -4.45 -17.71 -17.39
C MET A 120 -5.36 -17.45 -18.59
N ARG A 121 -5.59 -16.18 -18.94
CA ARG A 121 -6.49 -15.80 -20.03
C ARG A 121 -5.89 -15.96 -21.42
N ASN A 122 -4.64 -15.55 -21.60
CA ASN A 122 -4.05 -15.37 -22.93
C ASN A 122 -3.15 -16.55 -23.35
N GLU A 123 -2.52 -17.23 -22.38
CA GLU A 123 -1.63 -18.37 -22.65
C GLU A 123 -2.34 -19.69 -22.37
N GLU A 124 -3.06 -19.80 -21.24
CA GLU A 124 -3.73 -21.04 -20.82
C GLU A 124 -5.20 -21.11 -21.28
N VAL A 125 -5.74 -20.01 -21.82
CA VAL A 125 -7.12 -19.89 -22.33
C VAL A 125 -8.17 -20.37 -21.32
N ARG A 126 -7.96 -20.09 -20.02
CA ARG A 126 -8.88 -20.45 -18.95
C ARG A 126 -9.36 -19.25 -18.16
N TYR A 127 -10.54 -19.42 -17.58
CA TYR A 127 -11.15 -18.45 -16.69
C TYR A 127 -10.80 -18.73 -15.22
N LEU A 128 -11.14 -17.77 -14.36
CA LEU A 128 -11.17 -18.00 -12.93
C LEU A 128 -12.23 -19.07 -12.60
N THR A 129 -11.89 -19.97 -11.69
CA THR A 129 -12.74 -21.03 -11.16
C THR A 129 -13.66 -20.49 -10.06
N SER A 130 -14.92 -20.92 -10.05
CA SER A 130 -15.92 -20.54 -9.03
C SER A 130 -15.48 -20.89 -7.60
N ASP A 131 -14.77 -21.99 -7.45
CA ASP A 131 -14.54 -22.60 -6.12
C ASP A 131 -13.25 -22.12 -5.46
N TYR A 132 -12.30 -21.57 -6.24
CA TYR A 132 -10.96 -21.24 -5.72
C TYR A 132 -10.49 -19.85 -6.11
N THR A 133 -10.41 -19.53 -7.41
CA THR A 133 -9.69 -18.33 -7.85
C THR A 133 -10.61 -17.11 -8.00
N TYR A 134 -11.87 -17.31 -8.37
CA TYR A 134 -12.85 -16.23 -8.47
C TYR A 134 -13.19 -15.60 -7.11
N PRO A 135 -13.47 -16.35 -6.02
CA PRO A 135 -13.80 -15.75 -4.73
C PRO A 135 -12.69 -14.85 -4.17
N ILE A 136 -11.43 -15.29 -4.30
CA ILE A 136 -10.26 -14.52 -3.86
C ILE A 136 -10.11 -13.23 -4.67
N ALA A 137 -10.25 -13.31 -6.01
CA ALA A 137 -10.20 -12.12 -6.86
C ALA A 137 -11.34 -11.15 -6.55
N LYS A 138 -12.56 -11.65 -6.34
CA LYS A 138 -13.73 -10.84 -5.99
C LYS A 138 -13.52 -10.10 -4.66
N GLN A 139 -13.03 -10.78 -3.63
CA GLN A 139 -12.76 -10.18 -2.33
C GLN A 139 -11.77 -9.00 -2.43
N LEU A 140 -10.73 -9.14 -3.27
CA LEU A 140 -9.78 -8.06 -3.52
C LEU A 140 -10.46 -6.87 -4.20
N VAL A 141 -11.27 -7.12 -5.23
CA VAL A 141 -12.03 -6.06 -5.94
C VAL A 141 -12.98 -5.33 -5.00
N ASP A 142 -13.72 -6.06 -4.16
CA ASP A 142 -14.64 -5.47 -3.18
C ASP A 142 -13.87 -4.58 -2.18
N SER A 143 -12.72 -5.07 -1.68
CA SER A 143 -11.87 -4.32 -0.74
C SER A 143 -11.29 -3.05 -1.37
N ILE A 144 -10.87 -3.11 -2.64
CA ILE A 144 -10.42 -1.93 -3.41
C ILE A 144 -11.55 -0.91 -3.56
N ASN A 145 -12.77 -1.36 -3.84
CA ASN A 145 -13.92 -0.45 -3.98
C ASN A 145 -14.22 0.32 -2.69
N ILE A 146 -14.07 -0.31 -1.52
CA ILE A 146 -14.24 0.33 -0.22
C ILE A 146 -13.10 1.32 0.08
N ALA A 147 -11.89 1.05 -0.41
CA ALA A 147 -10.71 1.89 -0.19
C ALA A 147 -10.62 3.11 -1.13
N LYS A 148 -11.57 3.31 -2.05
CA LYS A 148 -11.55 4.44 -2.99
C LYS A 148 -11.63 5.78 -2.23
N PRO A 149 -10.88 6.81 -2.66
CA PRO A 149 -10.96 8.13 -2.04
C PRO A 149 -12.35 8.75 -2.25
N ILE A 150 -12.87 9.40 -1.20
CA ILE A 150 -14.23 9.94 -1.09
C ILE A 150 -14.55 10.97 -2.20
N SER A 151 -13.55 11.62 -2.78
CA SER A 151 -13.73 12.62 -3.85
C SER A 151 -14.26 12.05 -5.17
N ILE A 152 -14.35 10.72 -5.32
CA ILE A 152 -14.93 10.06 -6.51
C ILE A 152 -16.40 9.65 -6.28
N MET A 153 -16.97 9.95 -5.10
CA MET A 153 -18.37 9.61 -4.77
C MET A 153 -19.38 10.75 -5.02
N SER A 154 -18.97 11.89 -5.60
CA SER A 154 -19.82 13.11 -5.61
C SER A 154 -20.31 13.60 -6.98
N ASP A 155 -20.16 12.85 -8.07
CA ASP A 155 -20.53 13.34 -9.42
C ASP A 155 -21.53 12.45 -10.20
N ASN A 156 -22.30 11.56 -9.55
CA ASN A 156 -23.34 10.78 -10.24
C ASN A 156 -24.67 10.68 -9.47
N SER A 157 -25.15 11.79 -8.92
CA SER A 157 -26.56 11.92 -8.52
C SER A 157 -27.14 13.23 -9.03
N THR A 158 -27.42 13.28 -10.33
CA THR A 158 -28.33 14.27 -10.91
C THR A 158 -29.44 13.53 -11.65
N HIS A 159 -30.68 13.95 -11.40
CA HIS A 159 -31.95 13.55 -12.02
C HIS A 159 -32.63 12.29 -11.47
N GLU A 160 -33.42 12.46 -10.40
CA GLU A 160 -34.87 12.24 -10.53
C GLU A 160 -35.61 13.36 -9.79
N GLU A 161 -36.14 14.27 -10.61
CA GLU A 161 -37.21 15.19 -10.30
C GLU A 161 -38.51 14.38 -10.22
N VAL A 162 -39.18 14.39 -9.07
CA VAL A 162 -40.62 14.11 -9.01
C VAL A 162 -41.30 15.24 -8.24
N GLU A 163 -42.12 15.97 -8.99
CA GLU A 163 -42.98 17.04 -8.57
C GLU A 163 -43.99 16.64 -7.47
N LYS A 164 -44.04 17.48 -6.43
CA LYS A 164 -45.22 18.20 -5.93
C LYS A 164 -46.58 17.44 -5.80
N SER A 165 -47.03 17.27 -4.55
CA SER A 165 -48.45 17.41 -4.20
C SER A 165 -48.69 17.98 -2.78
N THR A 166 -48.95 19.29 -2.75
CA THR A 166 -50.01 20.03 -2.04
C THR A 166 -50.41 19.69 -0.57
N LYS A 167 -50.11 20.66 0.32
CA LYS A 167 -50.83 21.17 1.53
C LYS A 167 -51.81 20.25 2.29
N SER A 168 -51.62 20.18 3.62
CA SER A 168 -52.56 20.80 4.60
C SER A 168 -51.95 20.95 6.00
N LYS A 169 -52.33 22.03 6.69
CA LYS A 169 -51.97 22.41 8.07
C LYS A 169 -52.67 21.50 9.09
N ILE A 170 -52.08 21.32 10.28
CA ILE A 170 -52.57 21.87 11.58
C ILE A 170 -51.68 21.38 12.76
N LYS A 171 -51.43 22.33 13.67
CA LYS A 171 -50.79 22.35 15.00
C LYS A 171 -50.79 21.04 15.82
N SER A 172 -49.72 20.81 16.59
CA SER A 172 -49.78 20.85 18.08
C SER A 172 -48.42 20.58 18.76
N THR A 173 -48.01 21.55 19.58
CA THR A 173 -47.33 21.43 20.90
C THR A 173 -45.90 20.90 21.03
N VAL A 174 -45.00 21.85 21.24
CA VAL A 174 -43.66 21.70 21.83
C VAL A 174 -43.77 21.49 23.35
N LYS A 175 -43.10 20.47 23.89
CA LYS A 175 -42.58 20.48 25.28
C LYS A 175 -41.18 19.85 25.33
N PRO A 176 -40.20 20.49 25.99
CA PRO A 176 -38.82 20.03 26.04
C PRO A 176 -38.54 19.03 27.18
N LYS A 177 -37.55 18.17 26.92
CA LYS A 177 -36.97 17.12 27.77
C LYS A 177 -36.13 17.71 28.92
N PRO A 178 -36.09 17.09 30.11
CA PRO A 178 -34.95 17.22 31.02
C PRO A 178 -34.02 15.99 30.99
N LYS A 179 -32.72 16.26 31.13
CA LYS A 179 -31.58 15.33 31.19
C LYS A 179 -31.56 14.52 32.50
N PRO A 180 -30.91 13.33 32.53
CA PRO A 180 -30.24 12.85 33.73
C PRO A 180 -28.72 13.05 33.66
N LYS A 181 -28.13 13.42 34.81
CA LYS A 181 -26.68 13.48 35.09
C LYS A 181 -26.21 12.12 35.65
N PHE A 182 -25.09 11.65 35.12
CA PHE A 182 -23.89 11.08 35.79
C PHE A 182 -24.04 10.09 36.97
N VAL A 183 -23.42 8.88 36.87
CA VAL A 183 -22.45 8.33 37.86
C VAL A 183 -21.54 7.28 37.16
N ALA A 184 -20.24 7.32 37.48
CA ALA A 184 -19.14 6.43 37.06
C ALA A 184 -19.12 5.07 37.81
N PRO A 185 -18.37 4.04 37.33
CA PRO A 185 -18.35 2.72 37.96
C PRO A 185 -17.25 2.56 39.02
N GLU A 186 -17.63 1.99 40.17
CA GLU A 186 -16.72 1.51 41.22
C GLU A 186 -16.66 -0.03 41.22
N ALA A 187 -15.55 -0.55 41.72
CA ALA A 187 -14.99 -1.85 41.40
C ALA A 187 -15.27 -2.98 42.43
N VAL A 188 -14.74 -4.16 42.09
CA VAL A 188 -14.22 -5.25 42.94
C VAL A 188 -15.17 -6.38 43.43
N HIS A 189 -14.99 -7.62 42.95
CA HIS A 189 -14.29 -8.74 43.63
C HIS A 189 -14.62 -10.17 43.10
N LYS A 190 -13.54 -10.95 42.82
CA LYS A 190 -13.24 -12.41 43.08
C LYS A 190 -14.35 -13.47 42.83
N THR A 191 -14.12 -14.63 42.21
CA THR A 191 -13.29 -15.79 42.67
C THR A 191 -13.34 -16.93 41.60
N ALA A 192 -12.30 -17.75 41.44
CA ALA A 192 -12.26 -19.03 40.66
C ALA A 192 -12.38 -20.26 41.61
N PRO A 193 -12.27 -21.58 41.24
CA PRO A 193 -12.20 -22.28 39.93
C PRO A 193 -13.03 -23.62 39.81
N ALA A 194 -12.92 -24.27 38.63
CA ALA A 194 -12.93 -25.72 38.33
C ALA A 194 -14.23 -26.57 38.29
N LYS A 195 -14.46 -27.27 37.16
CA LYS A 195 -14.32 -28.76 37.02
C LYS A 195 -14.64 -29.29 35.61
N THR A 196 -13.81 -30.26 35.22
CA THR A 196 -13.84 -31.16 34.06
C THR A 196 -15.03 -32.12 34.08
N ASN A 197 -15.55 -32.52 32.91
CA ASN A 197 -16.06 -33.89 32.72
C ASN A 197 -15.86 -34.37 31.27
N VAL A 198 -15.44 -35.63 31.14
CA VAL A 198 -15.16 -36.41 29.94
C VAL A 198 -16.25 -37.48 29.84
N GLU A 199 -16.85 -37.69 28.66
CA GLU A 199 -17.31 -39.00 28.13
C GLU A 199 -17.83 -38.79 26.69
N SER A 200 -17.13 -39.24 25.64
CA SER A 200 -17.23 -40.55 24.95
C SER A 200 -18.60 -40.83 24.34
N GLY A 201 -18.68 -40.96 23.00
CA GLY A 201 -19.91 -41.45 22.36
C GLY A 201 -20.03 -41.24 20.86
N ASP A 202 -19.32 -42.07 20.10
CA ASP A 202 -19.76 -42.74 18.87
C ASP A 202 -20.07 -41.98 17.55
N SER A 203 -19.62 -42.66 16.52
CA SER A 203 -19.63 -42.38 15.09
C SER A 203 -21.04 -42.24 14.47
N SER A 204 -21.23 -41.27 13.58
CA SER A 204 -22.23 -41.40 12.51
C SER A 204 -21.82 -40.62 11.25
N ASN A 205 -21.68 -41.39 10.18
CA ASN A 205 -21.18 -41.04 8.85
C ASN A 205 -22.24 -40.20 8.09
N PRO A 206 -21.89 -39.10 7.40
CA PRO A 206 -22.86 -38.14 6.84
C PRO A 206 -23.55 -38.57 5.53
N PHE A 207 -23.44 -39.84 5.12
CA PHE A 207 -23.95 -40.34 3.83
C PHE A 207 -25.23 -41.19 3.93
N ALA A 208 -25.95 -41.15 5.05
CA ALA A 208 -27.15 -41.98 5.26
C ALA A 208 -28.42 -41.51 4.51
N THR A 209 -28.40 -40.38 3.79
CA THR A 209 -29.58 -39.81 3.12
C THR A 209 -29.64 -40.00 1.61
N LEU A 210 -28.81 -40.86 1.02
CA LEU A 210 -28.87 -41.19 -0.41
C LEU A 210 -29.22 -42.66 -0.64
N ARG A 211 -30.43 -43.06 -0.25
CA ARG A 211 -31.09 -44.24 -0.83
C ARG A 211 -32.60 -44.03 -1.00
N LYS A 212 -32.96 -44.04 -2.29
CA LYS A 212 -34.28 -44.24 -2.93
C LYS A 212 -35.11 -43.00 -3.21
#